data_AF-A0A6N8JIG7-F1
#
_entry.id   AF-A0A6N8JIG7-F1
#
_cell.length_a   1.000
_cell.length_b   1.000
_cell.length_c   1.000
_cell.angle_alpha   90.00
_cell.angle_beta   90.00
_cell.angle_gamma   90.00
#
_symmetry.space_group_name_H-M   'P 1'
#
loop_
_entity.id
_entity.type
_entity.pdbx_description
1 polymer ?
#
loop_
_entity_poly.entity_id
_entity_poly.type
_entity_poly.pdbx_seq_one_letter_code
_entity_poly.pdbx_strand_id
1 'polypeptide(L)'
;MLELLQIKKQLEGLKYINADSLFELRLLLMEAASILTRKHITNAKQKKDVKMSALLLRSFDNIRSYFYIIETTKRGHEDCFISIQSLVVKDIVNLISLSDTQDYKIVPLQNTSLGIAK
;
A
#
# COMPACT_ATOMS: atom_id res chain seq x y z
N MET A 1 4.78 -7.33 1.88
CA MET A 1 4.73 -6.16 0.98
C MET A 1 4.96 -6.48 -0.49
N LEU A 2 5.50 -7.66 -0.84
CA LEU A 2 5.82 -8.01 -2.23
C LEU A 2 4.63 -7.96 -3.20
N GLU A 3 3.44 -8.40 -2.77
CA GLU A 3 2.20 -8.29 -3.59
C GLU A 3 1.89 -6.83 -3.95
N LEU A 4 2.02 -5.88 -3.01
CA LEU A 4 1.81 -4.45 -3.29
C LEU A 4 2.89 -3.87 -4.20
N LEU A 5 4.13 -4.37 -4.14
CA LEU A 5 5.19 -3.99 -5.08
C LEU A 5 4.87 -4.48 -6.51
N GLN A 6 4.25 -5.65 -6.65
CA GLN A 6 3.80 -6.15 -7.95
C GLN A 6 2.69 -5.25 -8.52
N ILE A 7 1.69 -4.89 -7.71
CA ILE A 7 0.64 -3.94 -8.11
C ILE A 7 1.24 -2.58 -8.50
N LYS A 8 2.18 -2.06 -7.71
CA LYS A 8 2.90 -0.81 -8.03
C LYS A 8 3.53 -0.89 -9.43
N LYS A 9 4.24 -1.98 -9.74
CA LYS A 9 4.89 -2.15 -11.05
C LYS A 9 3.86 -2.23 -12.18
N GLN A 10 2.72 -2.89 -11.97
CA GLN A 10 1.63 -2.92 -12.95
C GLN A 10 1.03 -1.54 -13.16
N LEU A 11 0.78 -0.79 -12.07
CA LEU A 11 0.29 0.58 -12.13
C LEU A 11 1.27 1.49 -12.90
N GLU A 12 2.57 1.43 -12.62
CA GLU A 12 3.58 2.24 -13.33
C GLU A 12 3.69 1.90 -14.83
N GLY A 13 3.36 0.66 -15.21
CA GLY A 13 3.33 0.23 -16.61
C GLY A 13 2.03 0.55 -17.34
N LEU A 14 0.95 0.82 -16.62
CA LEU A 14 -0.37 1.09 -17.19
C LEU A 14 -0.37 2.47 -17.87
N LYS A 15 -0.95 2.57 -19.07
CA LYS A 15 -1.06 3.83 -19.80
C LYS A 15 -2.52 4.09 -20.14
N TYR A 16 -2.90 5.37 -20.18
CA TYR A 16 -4.18 5.76 -20.70
C TYR A 16 -4.18 5.60 -22.23
N ILE A 17 -5.15 4.84 -22.75
CA ILE A 17 -5.39 4.66 -24.18
C ILE A 17 -6.77 5.20 -24.54
N ASN A 18 -7.77 4.82 -23.74
CA ASN A 18 -9.16 5.21 -23.92
C ASN A 18 -9.91 5.10 -22.57
N ALA A 19 -11.24 5.26 -22.60
CA ALA A 19 -12.06 5.15 -21.39
C ALA A 19 -11.99 3.76 -20.71
N ASP A 20 -11.66 2.68 -21.44
CA ASP A 20 -11.52 1.34 -20.87
C ASP A 20 -10.28 1.23 -19.96
N SER A 21 -9.27 2.07 -20.16
CA SER A 21 -8.12 2.16 -19.23
C SER A 21 -8.54 2.50 -17.80
N LEU A 22 -9.68 3.19 -17.60
CA LEU A 22 -10.26 3.43 -16.27
C LEU A 22 -10.82 2.15 -15.64
N PHE A 23 -11.31 1.21 -16.44
CA PHE A 23 -11.72 -0.10 -15.93
C PHE A 23 -10.51 -0.93 -15.49
N GLU A 24 -9.44 -0.96 -16.29
CA GLU A 24 -8.19 -1.63 -15.92
C GLU A 24 -7.59 -1.06 -14.63
N LEU A 25 -7.58 0.27 -14.50
CA LEU A 25 -7.14 0.93 -13.27
C LEU A 25 -8.01 0.51 -12.07
N ARG A 26 -9.34 0.46 -12.22
CA ARG A 26 -10.25 -0.02 -11.17
C ARG A 26 -9.98 -1.46 -10.73
N LEU A 27 -9.65 -2.36 -11.67
CA LEU A 27 -9.29 -3.74 -11.32
C LEU A 27 -8.05 -3.79 -10.44
N LEU A 28 -7.00 -3.03 -10.77
CA LEU A 28 -5.78 -2.94 -9.96
C LEU A 28 -6.06 -2.33 -8.57
N LEU A 29 -6.98 -1.34 -8.47
CA LEU A 29 -7.41 -0.80 -7.19
C LEU A 29 -8.14 -1.84 -6.33
N MET A 30 -9.04 -2.62 -6.93
CA MET A 30 -9.72 -3.70 -6.20
C MET A 30 -8.74 -4.76 -5.70
N GLU A 31 -7.74 -5.12 -6.53
CA GLU A 31 -6.71 -6.07 -6.13
C GLU A 31 -5.86 -5.54 -4.98
N ALA A 32 -5.43 -4.27 -5.06
CA ALA A 32 -4.72 -3.61 -3.97
C ALA A 32 -5.54 -3.56 -2.67
N ALA A 33 -6.83 -3.21 -2.75
CA ALA A 33 -7.75 -3.20 -1.60
C ALA A 33 -7.89 -4.60 -0.97
N SER A 34 -7.97 -5.65 -1.80
CA SER A 34 -8.01 -7.04 -1.35
C SER A 34 -6.71 -7.43 -0.61
N ILE A 35 -5.54 -7.05 -1.15
CA ILE A 35 -4.25 -7.27 -0.49
C ILE A 35 -4.20 -6.56 0.86
N LEU A 36 -4.57 -5.28 0.93
CA LEU A 36 -4.59 -4.51 2.19
C LEU A 36 -5.49 -5.16 3.24
N THR A 37 -6.67 -5.62 2.83
CA THR A 37 -7.61 -6.32 3.71
C THR A 37 -7.01 -7.61 4.26
N ARG A 38 -6.41 -8.44 3.39
CA ARG A 38 -5.72 -9.67 3.82
C ARG A 38 -4.60 -9.36 4.82
N LYS A 39 -3.77 -8.35 4.55
CA LYS A 39 -2.70 -7.94 5.48
C LYS A 39 -3.26 -7.44 6.81
N HIS A 40 -4.35 -6.69 6.78
CA HIS A 40 -5.00 -6.20 8.00
C HIS A 40 -5.52 -7.37 8.87
N ILE A 41 -6.19 -8.34 8.25
CA ILE A 41 -6.66 -9.56 8.93
C ILE A 41 -5.47 -10.34 9.51
N THR A 42 -4.40 -10.54 8.74
CA THR A 42 -3.19 -11.21 9.22
C THR A 42 -2.55 -10.48 10.40
N ASN A 43 -2.43 -9.15 10.33
CA ASN A 43 -1.91 -8.32 11.42
C ASN A 43 -2.74 -8.49 12.70
N ALA A 44 -4.07 -8.47 12.58
CA ALA A 44 -5.00 -8.67 13.69
C ALA A 44 -4.90 -10.06 14.33
N LYS A 45 -4.58 -11.10 13.55
CA LYS A 45 -4.42 -12.48 14.03
C LYS A 45 -3.08 -12.75 14.71
N GLN A 46 -2.01 -12.08 14.29
CA GLN A 46 -0.64 -12.40 14.74
C GLN A 46 -0.18 -11.51 15.91
N LYS A 47 0.14 -10.24 15.62
CA LYS A 47 0.83 -9.32 16.55
C LYS A 47 -0.04 -8.19 17.06
N LYS A 48 -1.20 -7.95 16.42
CA LYS A 48 -2.09 -6.80 16.68
C LYS A 48 -1.33 -5.48 16.74
N ASP A 49 -0.42 -5.24 15.78
CA ASP A 49 0.24 -3.94 15.68
C ASP A 49 -0.81 -2.89 15.30
N VAL A 50 -1.20 -2.06 16.28
CA VAL A 50 -2.22 -1.02 16.12
C VAL A 50 -1.80 0.01 15.07
N LYS A 51 -0.51 0.35 15.00
CA LYS A 51 0.00 1.32 14.02
C LYS A 51 -0.08 0.75 12.61
N MET A 52 0.35 -0.50 12.43
CA MET A 52 0.23 -1.19 11.15
C MET A 52 -1.23 -1.33 10.72
N SER A 53 -2.13 -1.68 11.65
CA SER A 53 -3.56 -1.74 11.37
C SER A 53 -4.12 -0.40 10.91
N ALA A 54 -3.75 0.69 11.58
CA ALA A 54 -4.18 2.04 11.20
C ALA A 54 -3.65 2.46 9.83
N LEU A 55 -2.38 2.14 9.52
CA LEU A 55 -1.80 2.40 8.20
C LEU A 55 -2.53 1.63 7.10
N LEU A 56 -2.76 0.33 7.29
CA LEU A 56 -3.46 -0.51 6.32
C LEU A 56 -4.90 -0.05 6.07
N LEU A 57 -5.63 0.34 7.12
CA LEU A 57 -6.99 0.88 6.99
C LEU A 57 -6.99 2.22 6.26
N ARG A 58 -6.07 3.13 6.60
CA ARG A 58 -5.95 4.41 5.92
C ARG A 58 -5.66 4.23 4.42
N SER A 59 -4.72 3.35 4.08
CA SER A 59 -4.43 3.04 2.67
C SER A 59 -5.64 2.43 1.97
N PHE A 60 -6.41 1.59 2.65
CA PHE A 60 -7.63 1.01 2.09
C PHE A 60 -8.69 2.09 1.81
N ASP A 61 -8.91 3.02 2.74
CA ASP A 61 -9.86 4.13 2.57
C ASP A 61 -9.45 5.06 1.42
N ASN A 62 -8.16 5.32 1.25
CA ASN A 62 -7.65 6.06 0.10
C ASN A 62 -7.99 5.33 -1.20
N ILE A 63 -7.68 4.04 -1.30
CA ILE A 63 -7.99 3.23 -2.50
C ILE A 63 -9.48 3.20 -2.79
N ARG A 64 -10.32 3.05 -1.77
CA ARG A 64 -11.79 3.12 -1.90
C ARG A 64 -12.25 4.47 -2.45
N SER A 65 -11.65 5.56 -1.97
CA SER A 65 -11.96 6.91 -2.44
C SER A 65 -11.55 7.09 -3.91
N TYR A 66 -10.36 6.60 -4.27
CA TYR A 66 -9.86 6.63 -5.66
C TYR A 66 -10.74 5.82 -6.62
N PHE A 67 -11.18 4.63 -6.19
CA PHE A 67 -12.10 3.81 -6.96
C PHE A 67 -13.41 4.56 -7.25
N TYR A 68 -13.99 5.19 -6.23
CA TYR A 68 -15.21 5.96 -6.36
C TYR A 68 -15.05 7.18 -7.29
N ILE A 69 -13.92 7.87 -7.24
CA ILE A 69 -13.62 8.98 -8.15
C ILE A 69 -13.60 8.48 -9.61
N ILE A 70 -12.90 7.37 -9.89
CA ILE A 70 -12.87 6.79 -11.24
C ILE A 70 -14.28 6.41 -11.70
N GLU A 71 -15.05 5.74 -10.84
CA GLU A 71 -16.41 5.27 -11.15
C GLU A 71 -17.38 6.41 -11.47
N THR A 72 -17.22 7.56 -10.83
CA THR A 72 -18.12 8.71 -10.97
C THR A 72 -17.65 9.74 -12.00
N THR A 73 -16.45 9.56 -12.56
CA THR A 73 -15.89 10.49 -13.55
C THR A 73 -16.66 10.40 -14.87
N LYS A 74 -17.16 11.54 -15.35
CA LYS A 74 -17.94 11.64 -16.61
C LYS A 74 -17.17 12.28 -17.77
N ARG A 75 -16.09 13.01 -17.47
CA ARG A 75 -15.26 13.79 -18.41
C ARG A 75 -13.84 13.88 -17.85
N GLY A 76 -12.86 14.22 -18.69
CA GLY A 76 -11.45 14.34 -18.25
C GLY A 76 -10.87 12.99 -17.83
N HIS A 77 -11.22 11.92 -18.55
CA HIS A 77 -10.85 10.55 -18.19
C HIS A 77 -9.33 10.35 -18.11
N GLU A 78 -8.58 10.98 -19.02
CA GLU A 78 -7.12 10.93 -19.04
C GLU A 78 -6.50 11.59 -17.80
N ASP A 79 -6.90 12.82 -17.49
CA ASP A 79 -6.40 13.54 -16.31
C ASP A 79 -6.75 12.82 -15.01
N CYS A 80 -7.98 12.29 -14.92
CA CYS A 80 -8.41 11.47 -13.79
C CYS A 80 -7.56 10.21 -13.68
N PHE A 81 -7.34 9.50 -14.79
CA PHE A 81 -6.51 8.30 -14.83
C PHE A 81 -5.10 8.60 -14.30
N ILE A 82 -4.42 9.60 -14.86
CA ILE A 82 -3.04 9.96 -14.50
C ILE A 82 -2.96 10.36 -13.03
N SER A 83 -3.90 11.18 -12.57
CA SER A 83 -3.93 11.66 -11.18
C SER A 83 -4.12 10.51 -10.20
N ILE A 84 -5.10 9.64 -10.44
CA ILE A 84 -5.39 8.52 -9.54
C ILE A 84 -4.25 7.50 -9.56
N GLN A 85 -3.73 7.16 -10.73
CA GLN A 85 -2.56 6.28 -10.86
C GLN A 85 -1.39 6.80 -10.03
N SER A 86 -1.05 8.08 -10.14
CA SER A 86 0.03 8.71 -9.39
C SER A 86 -0.21 8.65 -7.87
N LEU A 87 -1.42 8.98 -7.42
CA LEU A 87 -1.80 8.94 -6.00
C LEU A 87 -1.68 7.54 -5.41
N VAL A 88 -2.15 6.52 -6.14
CA VAL A 88 -2.11 5.13 -5.67
C VAL A 88 -0.67 4.64 -5.57
N VAL A 89 0.16 4.92 -6.58
CA VAL A 89 1.59 4.58 -6.55
C VAL A 89 2.28 5.23 -5.36
N LYS A 90 2.02 6.53 -5.12
CA LYS A 90 2.57 7.25 -3.97
C LYS A 90 2.14 6.64 -2.64
N ASP A 91 0.86 6.30 -2.49
CA ASP A 91 0.35 5.69 -1.26
C ASP A 91 0.92 4.30 -1.02
N ILE A 92 1.12 3.49 -2.06
CA ILE A 92 1.80 2.19 -1.95
C ILE A 92 3.24 2.37 -1.49
N VAL A 93 3.99 3.32 -2.09
CA VAL A 93 5.38 3.62 -1.69
C VAL A 93 5.44 4.08 -0.23
N ASN A 94 4.54 4.98 0.17
CA ASN A 94 4.46 5.46 1.55
C ASN A 94 4.19 4.31 2.52
N LEU A 95 3.23 3.43 2.22
CA LEU A 95 2.90 2.29 3.07
C LEU A 95 4.10 1.34 3.24
N ILE A 96 4.84 1.06 2.17
CA ILE A 96 6.01 0.16 2.20
C ILE A 96 7.16 0.79 2.98
N SER A 97 7.48 2.06 2.72
CA SER A 97 8.57 2.74 3.42
C SER A 97 8.31 2.83 4.93
N LEU A 98 7.07 3.10 5.33
CA LEU A 98 6.66 3.16 6.74
C LEU A 98 6.57 1.78 7.40
N SER A 99 6.35 0.71 6.63
CA SER A 99 6.43 -0.65 7.15
C SER A 99 7.88 -1.10 7.38
N ASP A 100 8.79 -0.73 6.48
CA ASP A 100 10.20 -1.17 6.55
C ASP A 100 10.96 -0.43 7.67
N THR A 101 10.51 0.77 8.06
CA THR A 101 11.10 1.50 9.20
C THR A 101 10.86 0.78 10.54
N GLN A 102 9.96 -0.21 10.61
CA GLN A 102 9.68 -0.99 11.81
C GLN A 102 10.68 -2.14 12.03
N ASP A 103 11.29 -2.67 10.96
CA ASP A 103 12.24 -3.79 11.06
C ASP A 103 13.62 -3.37 11.62
N TYR A 104 13.95 -2.07 11.60
CA TYR A 104 15.21 -1.54 12.14
C TYR A 104 15.19 -1.25 13.66
N LYS A 105 14.10 -1.54 14.38
CA LYS A 105 13.99 -1.27 15.84
C LYS A 105 14.14 -2.48 16.75
N ILE A 106 14.78 -3.56 16.29
CA ILE A 106 15.21 -4.65 17.18
C ILE A 106 16.70 -4.89 16.99
N VAL A 107 17.52 -3.98 17.52
CA VAL A 107 18.85 -4.35 18.01
C VAL A 107 18.67 -4.61 19.50
N PRO A 108 18.77 -5.87 19.97
CA PRO A 108 18.88 -6.14 21.39
C PRO A 108 20.22 -5.56 21.86
N LEU A 109 20.20 -4.34 22.40
CA LEU A 109 21.25 -3.87 23.29
C LEU A 109 21.13 -4.70 24.57
N GLN A 110 21.74 -5.88 24.56
CA GLN A 110 22.33 -6.53 25.73
C GLN A 110 22.91 -7.87 25.29
N ASN A 111 24.13 -7.81 24.75
CA ASN A 111 25.10 -8.87 24.97
C ASN A 111 25.37 -8.95 26.47
N THR A 112 24.55 -9.70 27.19
CA THR A 112 24.99 -10.41 28.38
C THR A 112 25.98 -11.49 27.96
N SER A 113 27.26 -11.25 28.22
CA SER A 113 28.26 -12.23 28.68
C SER A 113 29.52 -11.44 29.06
N LEU A 114 29.73 -11.19 30.36
CA LEU A 114 30.62 -11.99 31.22
C LEU A 114 32.09 -11.92 30.77
N GLY A 115 32.94 -11.32 31.61
CA GLY A 115 34.38 -11.58 31.54
C GLY A 115 35.33 -10.47 31.98
N ILE A 116 35.50 -10.32 33.31
CA ILE A 116 36.78 -10.20 34.02
C ILE A 116 37.85 -9.24 33.45
N ALA A 117 38.26 -8.23 34.24
CA ALA A 117 39.69 -8.02 34.51
C ALA A 117 39.92 -7.03 35.68
N LYS A 118 40.41 -7.63 36.78
CA LYS A 118 41.32 -7.14 37.83
C LYS A 118 40.93 -5.95 38.70
#